data_AF-A0A5C3KHU9-F1
#
_entry.id   AF-A0A5C3KHU9-F1
#
_cell.length_a   1.000
_cell.length_b   1.000
_cell.length_c   1.000
_cell.angle_alpha   90.00
_cell.angle_beta   90.00
_cell.angle_gamma   90.00
#
_symmetry.space_group_name_H-M   'P 1'
#
loop_
_entity.id
_entity.type
_entity.pdbx_description
1 polymer ?
#
loop_
_entity_poly.entity_id
_entity_poly.type
_entity_poly.pdbx_seq_one_letter_code
_entity_poly.pdbx_strand_id
1 'polypeptide(L)'
;MQASSSHHVASQLEETSDAIDEVNILRGRLWDDESEFDKEKDKAAFRDYDSACERVKAFYKEQHEKQTVAFNIQARVDFKTRKRARMGVWEAIELLNTLVDESDPDTSLTQIEHLLQTAEAIRRDGKPEWMQIAGLVHDLGKLLLIFGSEGQWDVVGDTFVIGCQFSDKIIYAETFENNPDSKDALYSTKYGIYKPNCGLDDVMLSWGHDEYLYNVFKDQSYLPAEALAMIRYHSFYPWHREGAYRHLTNEKDEEILNAVKAFNPYDLYSKSDERCDAEELRPYYESLIAKFFPPLIDW
;
A
#
# COMPACT_ATOMS: atom_id res chain seq x y z
N MET A 1 -31.77 17.22 -33.00
CA MET A 1 -31.41 15.78 -32.95
C MET A 1 -30.12 15.50 -32.14
N GLN A 2 -29.65 16.39 -31.25
CA GLN A 2 -28.40 16.18 -30.49
C GLN A 2 -28.58 15.93 -28.99
N ALA A 3 -29.79 16.09 -28.44
CA ALA A 3 -30.04 15.90 -26.99
C ALA A 3 -30.42 14.46 -26.59
N SER A 4 -30.87 13.62 -27.53
CA SER A 4 -31.28 12.23 -27.20
C SER A 4 -30.12 11.22 -27.22
N SER A 5 -28.97 11.60 -27.79
CA SER A 5 -27.79 10.73 -27.88
C SER A 5 -26.97 10.74 -26.58
N SER A 6 -26.81 11.92 -25.95
CA SER A 6 -26.07 12.06 -24.69
C SER A 6 -26.77 11.41 -23.49
N HIS A 7 -28.10 11.44 -23.44
CA HIS A 7 -28.87 10.75 -22.40
C HIS A 7 -28.79 9.23 -22.53
N HIS A 8 -28.66 8.71 -23.75
CA HIS A 8 -28.61 7.28 -23.98
C HIS A 8 -27.25 6.68 -23.62
N VAL A 9 -26.17 7.42 -23.86
CA VAL A 9 -24.81 7.02 -23.45
C VAL A 9 -24.65 7.09 -21.94
N ALA A 10 -25.22 8.10 -21.28
CA ALA A 10 -25.19 8.20 -19.82
C ALA A 10 -25.95 7.04 -19.17
N SER A 11 -27.16 6.69 -19.65
CA SER A 11 -27.92 5.55 -19.11
C SER A 11 -27.25 4.21 -19.40
N GLN A 12 -26.54 4.08 -20.53
CA GLN A 12 -25.78 2.85 -20.83
C GLN A 12 -24.54 2.69 -19.93
N LEU A 13 -23.89 3.78 -19.56
CA LEU A 13 -22.76 3.75 -18.61
C LEU A 13 -23.24 3.45 -17.19
N GLU A 14 -24.38 4.02 -16.79
CA GLU A 14 -25.04 3.75 -15.50
C GLU A 14 -25.51 2.29 -15.42
N GLU A 15 -26.19 1.78 -16.47
CA GLU A 15 -26.59 0.38 -16.58
C GLU A 15 -25.41 -0.60 -16.61
N THR A 16 -24.29 -0.21 -17.21
CA THR A 16 -23.07 -1.03 -17.22
C THR A 16 -22.39 -1.05 -15.85
N SER A 17 -22.39 0.08 -15.13
CA SER A 17 -21.90 0.17 -13.75
C SER A 17 -22.74 -0.70 -12.82
N ASP A 18 -24.06 -0.56 -12.90
CA ASP A 18 -25.01 -1.33 -12.09
C ASP A 18 -24.90 -2.83 -12.38
N ALA A 19 -24.68 -3.23 -13.64
CA ALA A 19 -24.47 -4.64 -14.00
C ALA A 19 -23.13 -5.20 -13.50
N ILE A 20 -22.08 -4.38 -13.41
CA ILE A 20 -20.80 -4.77 -12.80
C ILE A 20 -20.99 -4.97 -11.29
N ASP A 21 -21.72 -4.06 -10.64
CA ASP A 21 -22.04 -4.17 -9.22
C ASP A 21 -22.94 -5.39 -8.94
N GLU A 22 -23.89 -5.70 -9.81
CA GLU A 22 -24.77 -6.87 -9.69
C GLU A 22 -24.01 -8.20 -9.90
N VAL A 23 -23.02 -8.25 -10.80
CA VAL A 23 -22.13 -9.40 -10.97
C VAL A 23 -21.19 -9.56 -9.76
N ASN A 24 -20.72 -8.47 -9.17
CA ASN A 24 -19.92 -8.49 -7.93
C ASN A 24 -20.74 -8.94 -6.71
N ILE A 25 -22.03 -8.61 -6.67
CA ILE A 25 -22.98 -9.05 -5.64
C ILE A 25 -23.34 -10.55 -5.83
N LEU A 26 -23.54 -11.02 -7.07
CA LEU A 26 -23.85 -12.42 -7.37
C LEU A 26 -22.67 -13.39 -7.24
N ARG A 27 -21.43 -12.88 -7.34
CA ARG A 27 -20.19 -13.58 -6.94
C ARG A 27 -19.79 -13.31 -5.48
N GLY A 28 -20.69 -12.71 -4.69
CA GLY A 28 -20.62 -12.54 -3.24
C GLY A 28 -19.23 -12.29 -2.68
N ARG A 29 -18.73 -11.05 -2.71
CA ARG A 29 -17.58 -10.55 -1.93
C ARG A 29 -16.43 -11.55 -1.62
N LEU A 30 -16.08 -12.46 -2.53
CA LEU A 30 -15.02 -13.47 -2.34
C LEU A 30 -13.67 -12.89 -1.89
N TRP A 31 -13.46 -11.60 -2.11
CA TRP A 31 -12.23 -10.92 -1.69
C TRP A 31 -12.11 -10.82 -0.15
N ASP A 32 -13.20 -10.64 0.60
CA ASP A 32 -13.17 -10.40 2.06
C ASP A 32 -13.26 -11.67 2.93
N ASP A 33 -13.42 -12.84 2.32
CA ASP A 33 -13.32 -14.13 3.02
C ASP A 33 -11.97 -14.28 3.72
N GLU A 34 -11.93 -14.98 4.86
CA GLU A 34 -10.67 -15.26 5.57
C GLU A 34 -9.66 -15.98 4.65
N SER A 35 -8.38 -15.65 4.82
CA SER A 35 -7.31 -16.33 4.11
C SER A 35 -7.17 -17.77 4.59
N GLU A 36 -6.98 -18.69 3.65
CA GLU A 36 -6.83 -20.12 3.93
C GLU A 36 -5.34 -20.52 3.95
N PHE A 37 -4.51 -19.91 3.08
CA PHE A 37 -3.11 -20.29 2.89
C PHE A 37 -2.23 -20.12 4.15
N ASP A 38 -2.59 -19.24 5.08
CA ASP A 38 -1.79 -18.92 6.28
C ASP A 38 -2.26 -19.64 7.55
N LYS A 39 -3.30 -20.48 7.48
CA LYS A 39 -3.88 -21.14 8.65
C LYS A 39 -2.90 -22.05 9.40
N GLU A 40 -1.94 -22.62 8.69
CA GLU A 40 -0.92 -23.51 9.26
C GLU A 40 0.38 -22.76 9.62
N LYS A 41 0.46 -21.46 9.37
CA LYS A 41 1.67 -20.66 9.61
C LYS A 41 1.77 -20.23 11.07
N ASP A 42 2.98 -20.26 11.61
CA ASP A 42 3.26 -19.73 12.94
C ASP A 42 3.31 -18.20 12.88
N LYS A 43 2.17 -17.56 13.16
CA LYS A 43 2.02 -16.09 13.12
C LYS A 43 2.91 -15.37 14.13
N ALA A 44 3.40 -16.06 15.18
CA ALA A 44 4.30 -15.46 16.16
C ALA A 44 5.74 -15.30 15.64
N ALA A 45 6.10 -16.00 14.56
CA ALA A 45 7.43 -15.91 13.94
C ALA A 45 7.61 -14.68 13.02
N PHE A 46 6.54 -13.92 12.75
CA PHE A 46 6.55 -12.77 11.86
C PHE A 46 6.47 -11.47 12.65
N ARG A 47 7.19 -10.42 12.19
CA ARG A 47 7.19 -9.09 12.83
C ARG A 47 7.57 -9.12 14.31
N ASP A 48 8.53 -9.98 14.69
CA ASP A 48 9.14 -9.95 16.03
C ASP A 48 10.16 -8.80 16.14
N TYR A 49 9.67 -7.62 16.48
CA TYR A 49 10.51 -6.43 16.67
C TYR A 49 11.33 -6.47 17.97
N ASP A 50 10.91 -7.23 18.99
CA ASP A 50 11.68 -7.34 20.23
C ASP A 50 13.03 -8.03 19.94
N SER A 51 13.00 -9.09 19.14
CA SER A 51 14.18 -9.85 18.72
C SER A 51 14.85 -9.34 17.44
N ALA A 52 14.32 -8.28 16.80
CA ALA A 52 14.87 -7.77 15.54
C ALA A 52 16.32 -7.28 15.69
N CYS A 53 17.08 -7.40 14.60
CA CYS A 53 18.48 -7.00 14.56
C CYS A 53 18.65 -5.47 14.62
N GLU A 54 19.85 -5.02 15.01
CA GLU A 54 20.16 -3.58 15.15
C GLU A 54 19.95 -2.78 13.85
N ARG A 55 20.08 -3.40 12.68
CA ARG A 55 19.81 -2.74 11.39
C ARG A 55 18.35 -2.27 11.30
N VAL A 56 17.40 -3.13 11.66
CA VAL A 56 15.95 -2.81 11.62
C VAL A 56 15.61 -1.75 12.67
N LYS A 57 16.18 -1.85 13.88
CA LYS A 57 16.00 -0.85 14.95
C LYS A 57 16.54 0.52 14.54
N ALA A 58 17.73 0.56 13.95
CA ALA A 58 18.36 1.78 13.46
C ALA A 58 17.56 2.40 12.30
N PHE A 59 17.04 1.58 11.38
CA PHE A 59 16.18 2.01 10.28
C PHE A 59 14.93 2.75 10.79
N TYR A 60 14.16 2.12 11.70
CA TYR A 60 12.93 2.74 12.21
C TYR A 60 13.21 3.97 13.03
N LYS A 61 14.29 3.97 13.83
CA LYS A 61 14.73 5.18 14.53
C LYS A 61 15.00 6.33 13.55
N GLU A 62 15.74 6.08 12.47
CA GLU A 62 16.01 7.10 11.45
C GLU A 62 14.73 7.61 10.78
N GLN A 63 13.82 6.70 10.42
CA GLN A 63 12.52 7.04 9.86
C GLN A 63 11.72 7.94 10.80
N HIS A 64 11.57 7.53 12.06
CA HIS A 64 10.82 8.28 13.06
C HIS A 64 11.45 9.64 13.33
N GLU A 65 12.78 9.78 13.31
CA GLU A 65 13.46 11.05 13.51
C GLU A 65 13.27 12.04 12.35
N LYS A 66 13.21 11.55 11.11
CA LYS A 66 13.28 12.37 9.89
C LYS A 66 11.93 12.64 9.22
N GLN A 67 10.95 11.76 9.38
CA GLN A 67 9.60 11.95 8.85
C GLN A 67 8.88 13.06 9.64
N THR A 68 8.95 14.28 9.10
CA THR A 68 8.31 15.48 9.65
C THR A 68 7.23 16.01 8.72
N VAL A 69 6.37 16.91 9.20
CA VAL A 69 5.41 17.67 8.40
C VAL A 69 6.12 18.38 7.25
N ALA A 70 7.25 19.04 7.54
CA ALA A 70 8.03 19.76 6.54
C ALA A 70 8.54 18.83 5.42
N PHE A 71 9.12 17.69 5.79
CA PHE A 71 9.58 16.68 4.83
C PHE A 71 8.42 16.15 3.99
N ASN A 72 7.31 15.78 4.63
CA ASN A 72 6.15 15.18 3.97
C ASN A 72 5.44 16.12 2.99
N ILE A 73 5.42 17.42 3.28
CA ILE A 73 4.95 18.44 2.34
C ILE A 73 5.89 18.52 1.14
N GLN A 74 7.21 18.57 1.37
CA GLN A 74 8.19 18.66 0.29
C GLN A 74 8.16 17.42 -0.61
N ALA A 75 8.08 16.22 -0.05
CA ALA A 75 8.01 14.97 -0.81
C ALA A 75 6.78 14.94 -1.74
N ARG A 76 5.62 15.43 -1.28
CA ARG A 76 4.40 15.54 -2.08
C ARG A 76 4.49 16.62 -3.16
N VAL A 77 5.23 17.71 -2.92
CA VAL A 77 5.54 18.71 -3.96
C VAL A 77 6.47 18.11 -5.02
N ASP A 78 7.51 17.39 -4.58
CA ASP A 78 8.48 16.74 -5.46
C ASP A 78 7.82 15.65 -6.31
N PHE A 79 6.88 14.89 -5.75
CA PHE A 79 6.05 13.95 -6.50
C PHE A 79 5.35 14.63 -7.68
N LYS A 80 4.68 15.76 -7.44
CA LYS A 80 3.90 16.46 -8.47
C LYS A 80 4.75 17.19 -9.52
N THR A 81 6.00 17.49 -9.21
CA THR A 81 6.86 18.36 -10.04
C THR A 81 7.95 17.61 -10.78
N ARG A 82 8.35 16.42 -10.32
CA ARG A 82 9.39 15.61 -10.96
C ARG A 82 8.78 14.55 -11.87
N LYS A 83 9.32 14.41 -13.08
CA LYS A 83 9.10 13.25 -13.94
C LYS A 83 10.19 12.23 -13.63
N ARG A 84 9.84 10.96 -13.38
CA ARG A 84 10.82 9.93 -13.05
C ARG A 84 11.03 8.98 -14.23
N ALA A 85 10.00 8.20 -14.56
CA ALA A 85 10.10 7.22 -15.64
C ALA A 85 8.76 7.05 -16.36
N ARG A 86 8.82 6.48 -17.56
CA ARG A 86 7.63 6.04 -18.31
C ARG A 86 7.91 4.64 -18.84
N MET A 87 7.24 3.64 -18.25
CA MET A 87 7.49 2.21 -18.51
C MET A 87 6.25 1.38 -18.17
N GLY A 88 6.22 0.15 -18.67
CA GLY A 88 5.18 -0.82 -18.33
C GLY A 88 5.33 -1.37 -16.91
N VAL A 89 4.26 -1.93 -16.36
CA VAL A 89 4.27 -2.51 -14.99
C VAL A 89 5.26 -3.67 -14.87
N TRP A 90 5.36 -4.54 -15.87
CA TRP A 90 6.34 -5.63 -15.82
C TRP A 90 7.79 -5.14 -15.90
N GLU A 91 8.06 -4.11 -16.70
CA GLU A 91 9.38 -3.46 -16.75
C GLU A 91 9.73 -2.84 -15.39
N ALA A 92 8.73 -2.28 -14.68
CA ALA A 92 8.89 -1.74 -13.34
C ALA A 92 9.18 -2.84 -12.29
N ILE A 93 8.55 -4.02 -12.42
CA ILE A 93 8.86 -5.22 -11.60
C ILE A 93 10.31 -5.66 -11.83
N GLU A 94 10.75 -5.76 -13.09
CA GLU A 94 12.13 -6.12 -13.45
C GLU A 94 13.14 -5.09 -12.91
N LEU A 95 12.80 -3.79 -12.94
CA LEU A 95 13.62 -2.73 -12.36
C LEU A 95 13.69 -2.82 -10.83
N LEU A 96 12.57 -3.04 -10.14
CA LEU A 96 12.54 -3.19 -8.69
C LEU A 96 13.39 -4.38 -8.24
N ASN A 97 13.45 -5.45 -9.04
CA ASN A 97 14.25 -6.64 -8.75
C ASN A 97 15.78 -6.38 -8.66
N THR A 98 16.23 -5.19 -9.04
CA THR A 98 17.63 -4.76 -8.86
C THR A 98 17.94 -4.25 -7.45
N LEU A 99 16.94 -4.14 -6.56
CA LEU A 99 17.02 -3.57 -5.23
C LEU A 99 16.99 -4.63 -4.10
N VAL A 100 17.51 -4.25 -2.93
CA VAL A 100 17.43 -5.02 -1.68
C VAL A 100 16.75 -4.15 -0.61
N ASP A 101 15.68 -4.64 0.00
CA ASP A 101 14.96 -3.98 1.11
C ASP A 101 15.65 -4.32 2.44
N GLU A 102 16.13 -3.30 3.17
CA GLU A 102 16.86 -3.48 4.42
C GLU A 102 15.97 -3.34 5.68
N SER A 103 14.72 -2.89 5.52
CA SER A 103 13.78 -2.65 6.61
C SER A 103 13.08 -3.90 7.11
N ASP A 104 12.95 -4.90 6.23
CA ASP A 104 12.21 -6.11 6.50
C ASP A 104 13.09 -7.14 7.24
N PRO A 105 12.72 -7.55 8.47
CA PRO A 105 13.45 -8.59 9.21
C PRO A 105 13.28 -9.99 8.60
N ASP A 106 12.27 -10.19 7.74
CA ASP A 106 11.73 -11.50 7.39
C ASP A 106 12.18 -12.01 6.00
N THR A 107 13.03 -11.28 5.25
CA THR A 107 13.33 -11.66 3.85
C THR A 107 14.82 -11.63 3.45
N SER A 108 15.22 -12.71 2.76
CA SER A 108 16.38 -12.78 1.85
C SER A 108 15.92 -12.96 0.40
N LEU A 109 14.66 -12.64 0.10
CA LEU A 109 14.02 -12.84 -1.19
C LEU A 109 14.37 -11.71 -2.15
N THR A 110 14.38 -12.03 -3.43
CA THR A 110 14.38 -11.00 -4.46
C THR A 110 13.01 -10.30 -4.47
N GLN A 111 12.96 -9.04 -4.93
CA GLN A 111 11.70 -8.29 -4.91
C GLN A 111 10.64 -8.94 -5.82
N ILE A 112 11.05 -9.51 -6.97
CA ILE A 112 10.10 -10.21 -7.86
C ILE A 112 9.51 -11.45 -7.21
N GLU A 113 10.29 -12.20 -6.41
CA GLU A 113 9.79 -13.36 -5.67
C GLU A 113 8.73 -12.95 -4.65
N HIS A 114 8.96 -11.88 -3.88
CA HIS A 114 7.98 -11.36 -2.91
C HIS A 114 6.66 -10.96 -3.57
N LEU A 115 6.73 -10.20 -4.67
CA LEU A 115 5.55 -9.77 -5.43
C LEU A 115 4.75 -10.98 -5.96
N LEU A 116 5.45 -11.97 -6.53
CA LEU A 116 4.82 -13.18 -7.06
C LEU A 116 4.26 -14.09 -5.96
N GLN A 117 4.95 -14.23 -4.82
CA GLN A 117 4.45 -15.01 -3.68
C GLN A 117 3.16 -14.43 -3.12
N THR A 118 3.12 -13.10 -2.96
CA THR A 118 1.90 -12.40 -2.53
C THR A 118 0.77 -12.64 -3.53
N ALA A 119 1.03 -12.46 -4.82
CA ALA A 119 0.02 -12.63 -5.86
C ALA A 119 -0.46 -14.10 -6.01
N GLU A 120 0.45 -15.08 -5.96
CA GLU A 120 0.10 -16.50 -6.03
C GLU A 120 -0.63 -16.98 -4.77
N ALA A 121 -0.33 -16.43 -3.59
CA ALA A 121 -1.10 -16.73 -2.38
C ALA A 121 -2.56 -16.29 -2.53
N ILE A 122 -2.78 -15.06 -3.01
CA ILE A 122 -4.11 -14.53 -3.32
C ILE A 122 -4.82 -15.39 -4.37
N ARG A 123 -4.09 -15.81 -5.42
CA ARG A 123 -4.61 -16.65 -6.50
C ARG A 123 -5.01 -18.06 -6.04
N ARG A 124 -4.20 -18.70 -5.19
CA ARG A 124 -4.47 -20.04 -4.62
C ARG A 124 -5.73 -20.05 -3.75
N ASP A 125 -5.98 -18.97 -3.02
CA ASP A 125 -7.20 -18.78 -2.23
C ASP A 125 -8.42 -18.39 -3.09
N GLY A 126 -8.29 -18.38 -4.43
CA GLY A 126 -9.41 -18.14 -5.35
C GLY A 126 -9.92 -16.70 -5.36
N LYS A 127 -9.14 -15.75 -4.85
CA LYS A 127 -9.51 -14.34 -4.79
C LYS A 127 -9.58 -13.70 -6.19
N PRO A 128 -10.34 -12.60 -6.37
CA PRO A 128 -10.52 -11.97 -7.68
C PRO A 128 -9.21 -11.52 -8.35
N GLU A 129 -9.21 -11.46 -9.68
CA GLU A 129 -8.04 -11.06 -10.48
C GLU A 129 -7.48 -9.68 -10.08
N TRP A 130 -8.34 -8.73 -9.72
CA TRP A 130 -7.90 -7.40 -9.30
C TRP A 130 -7.10 -7.44 -7.97
N MET A 131 -7.43 -8.38 -7.08
CA MET A 131 -6.73 -8.54 -5.80
C MET A 131 -5.39 -9.23 -6.00
N GLN A 132 -5.32 -10.19 -6.93
CA GLN A 132 -4.06 -10.80 -7.34
C GLN A 132 -3.11 -9.75 -7.92
N ILE A 133 -3.65 -8.84 -8.73
CA ILE A 133 -2.86 -7.72 -9.26
C ILE A 133 -2.44 -6.75 -8.17
N ALA A 134 -3.31 -6.42 -7.20
CA ALA A 134 -2.91 -5.62 -6.04
C ALA A 134 -1.70 -6.26 -5.32
N GLY A 135 -1.73 -7.59 -5.11
CA GLY A 135 -0.59 -8.34 -4.58
C GLY A 135 0.67 -8.26 -5.43
N LEU A 136 0.55 -8.36 -6.75
CA LEU A 136 1.69 -8.26 -7.65
C LEU A 136 2.35 -6.86 -7.63
N VAL A 137 1.58 -5.80 -7.38
CA VAL A 137 2.06 -4.42 -7.57
C VAL A 137 2.30 -3.64 -6.30
N HIS A 138 1.78 -4.07 -5.14
CA HIS A 138 1.72 -3.27 -3.89
C HIS A 138 3.05 -2.60 -3.50
N ASP A 139 4.16 -3.28 -3.76
CA ASP A 139 5.50 -2.85 -3.38
C ASP A 139 6.26 -2.10 -4.49
N LEU A 140 5.67 -1.89 -5.67
CA LEU A 140 6.34 -1.17 -6.76
C LEU A 140 6.65 0.30 -6.44
N GLY A 141 6.07 0.85 -5.36
CA GLY A 141 6.48 2.15 -4.87
C GLY A 141 7.91 2.21 -4.34
N LYS A 142 8.53 1.06 -4.06
CA LYS A 142 9.94 0.93 -3.66
C LYS A 142 10.91 1.42 -4.73
N LEU A 143 10.45 1.59 -5.97
CA LEU A 143 11.20 2.26 -7.04
C LEU A 143 11.63 3.70 -6.70
N LEU A 144 11.04 4.33 -5.67
CA LEU A 144 11.56 5.59 -5.12
C LEU A 144 13.05 5.51 -4.74
N LEU A 145 13.56 4.35 -4.33
CA LEU A 145 14.99 4.11 -4.07
C LEU A 145 15.87 4.34 -5.31
N ILE A 146 15.31 4.21 -6.51
CA ILE A 146 15.98 4.48 -7.80
C ILE A 146 15.72 5.92 -8.24
N PHE A 147 14.54 6.46 -7.92
CA PHE A 147 14.09 7.78 -8.37
C PHE A 147 14.52 8.95 -7.47
N GLY A 148 15.44 8.69 -6.54
CA GLY A 148 16.13 9.73 -5.77
C GLY A 148 15.53 9.99 -4.40
N SER A 149 15.16 8.94 -3.68
CA SER A 149 14.92 9.00 -2.23
C SER A 149 16.17 9.45 -1.47
N GLU A 150 15.97 9.95 -0.25
CA GLU A 150 17.08 10.34 0.64
C GLU A 150 17.68 9.14 1.39
N GLY A 151 16.95 8.03 1.48
CA GLY A 151 17.42 6.77 2.04
C GLY A 151 16.39 5.66 1.83
N GLN A 152 16.47 4.60 2.64
CA GLN A 152 15.36 3.64 2.74
C GLN A 152 14.24 4.16 3.65
N TRP A 153 14.58 4.99 4.65
CA TRP A 153 13.67 5.47 5.69
C TRP A 153 12.50 6.32 5.13
N ASP A 154 12.65 6.91 3.94
CA ASP A 154 11.61 7.66 3.23
C ASP A 154 10.93 6.86 2.11
N VAL A 155 11.12 5.54 2.08
CA VAL A 155 10.51 4.65 1.09
C VAL A 155 9.79 3.47 1.73
N VAL A 156 10.45 2.69 2.59
CA VAL A 156 9.93 1.42 3.12
C VAL A 156 9.53 1.52 4.60
N GLY A 157 9.04 0.42 5.17
CA GLY A 157 8.66 0.32 6.58
C GLY A 157 7.22 0.76 6.89
N ASP A 158 6.79 0.44 8.12
CA ASP A 158 5.48 0.81 8.64
C ASP A 158 5.24 2.33 8.54
N THR A 159 4.03 2.72 8.12
CA THR A 159 3.63 4.13 8.02
C THR A 159 2.87 4.61 9.25
N PHE A 160 2.85 5.93 9.47
CA PHE A 160 2.16 6.57 10.58
C PHE A 160 1.67 7.96 10.20
N VAL A 161 0.77 8.53 11.01
CA VAL A 161 0.24 9.87 10.76
C VAL A 161 1.26 10.94 11.14
N ILE A 162 1.46 11.90 10.24
CA ILE A 162 2.31 13.08 10.42
C ILE A 162 1.46 14.28 10.79
N GLY A 163 1.96 15.21 11.60
CA GLY A 163 1.27 16.48 11.90
C GLY A 163 0.19 16.39 12.97
N CYS A 164 0.12 15.28 13.71
CA CYS A 164 -0.55 15.15 15.00
C CYS A 164 0.28 14.25 15.93
N GLN A 165 -0.20 14.08 17.17
CA GLN A 165 0.50 13.26 18.16
C GLN A 165 0.77 11.85 17.63
N PHE A 166 2.02 11.42 17.69
CA PHE A 166 2.42 10.05 17.36
C PHE A 166 1.78 9.06 18.34
N SER A 167 1.25 7.94 17.82
CA SER A 167 0.65 6.92 18.66
C SER A 167 1.73 6.08 19.36
N ASP A 168 1.47 5.71 20.61
CA ASP A 168 2.23 4.71 21.37
C ASP A 168 2.14 3.28 20.81
N LYS A 169 1.31 3.06 19.78
CA LYS A 169 1.14 1.80 19.05
C LYS A 169 2.00 1.71 17.79
N ILE A 170 2.76 2.76 17.47
CA ILE A 170 3.79 2.69 16.43
C ILE A 170 4.94 1.86 17.00
N ILE A 171 5.52 1.00 16.18
CA ILE A 171 6.71 0.22 16.55
C ILE A 171 7.84 1.15 17.01
N TYR A 172 8.50 0.82 18.12
CA TYR A 172 9.53 1.66 18.76
C TYR A 172 9.11 3.13 18.96
N ALA A 173 7.88 3.38 19.41
CA ALA A 173 7.34 4.74 19.58
C ALA A 173 8.24 5.68 20.42
N GLU A 174 9.07 5.15 21.31
CA GLU A 174 10.05 5.93 22.08
C GLU A 174 11.08 6.65 21.21
N THR A 175 11.37 6.16 20.01
CA THR A 175 12.35 6.76 19.10
C THR A 175 11.89 8.07 18.47
N PHE A 176 10.61 8.43 18.58
CA PHE A 176 10.11 9.76 18.20
C PHE A 176 10.64 10.90 19.09
N GLU A 177 11.30 10.61 20.21
CA GLU A 177 11.86 11.63 21.11
C GLU A 177 12.77 12.66 20.42
N ASN A 178 13.39 12.27 19.31
CA ASN A 178 14.31 13.09 18.53
C ASN A 178 13.66 13.71 17.28
N ASN A 179 12.42 13.34 16.96
CA ASN A 179 11.65 14.02 15.92
C ASN A 179 11.26 15.43 16.40
N PRO A 180 11.57 16.50 15.66
CA PRO A 180 11.23 17.86 16.08
C PRO A 180 9.71 18.09 16.23
N ASP A 181 8.88 17.42 15.43
CA ASP A 181 7.43 17.57 15.48
C ASP A 181 6.82 16.96 16.75
N SER A 182 7.50 16.02 17.41
CA SER A 182 7.05 15.46 18.70
C SER A 182 7.02 16.50 19.83
N LYS A 183 7.79 17.60 19.67
CA LYS A 183 7.91 18.70 20.64
C LYS A 183 7.22 19.98 20.15
N ASP A 184 6.69 19.98 18.93
CA ASP A 184 5.95 21.12 18.39
C ASP A 184 4.60 21.27 19.11
N ALA A 185 4.26 22.49 19.52
CA ALA A 185 3.07 22.77 20.33
C ALA A 185 1.75 22.48 19.60
N LEU A 186 1.75 22.47 18.26
CA LEU A 186 0.61 22.10 17.45
C LEU A 186 0.63 20.58 17.18
N TYR A 187 1.72 20.07 16.61
CA TYR A 187 1.76 18.67 16.15
C TYR A 187 1.77 17.66 17.30
N SER A 188 2.24 18.02 18.49
CA SER A 188 2.17 17.14 19.68
C SER A 188 0.75 16.97 20.26
N THR A 189 -0.24 17.70 19.75
CA THR A 189 -1.63 17.57 20.19
C THR A 189 -2.36 16.42 19.49
N LYS A 190 -3.40 15.90 20.14
CA LYS A 190 -4.21 14.77 19.62
C LYS A 190 -4.63 14.93 18.15
N TYR A 191 -5.06 16.12 17.75
CA TYR A 191 -5.52 16.37 16.38
C TYR A 191 -4.49 17.08 15.52
N GLY A 192 -3.55 17.81 16.13
CA GLY A 192 -2.57 18.60 15.39
C GLY A 192 -3.19 19.47 14.31
N ILE A 193 -2.83 19.23 13.05
CA ILE A 193 -3.36 19.97 11.89
C ILE A 193 -4.72 19.47 11.39
N TYR A 194 -5.24 18.37 11.93
CA TYR A 194 -6.44 17.70 11.44
C TYR A 194 -7.71 18.11 12.16
N LYS A 195 -8.84 17.87 11.51
CA LYS A 195 -10.16 17.92 12.14
C LYS A 195 -10.50 16.54 12.69
N PRO A 196 -11.31 16.45 13.77
CA PRO A 196 -11.85 15.17 14.21
C PRO A 196 -12.61 14.48 13.07
N ASN A 197 -12.34 13.17 12.89
CA ASN A 197 -13.02 12.31 11.91
C ASN A 197 -13.00 12.86 10.47
N CYS A 198 -11.90 13.51 10.06
CA CYS A 198 -11.76 14.04 8.70
C CYS A 198 -11.72 12.96 7.62
N GLY A 199 -11.32 11.74 7.98
CA GLY A 199 -11.10 10.65 7.05
C GLY A 199 -9.64 10.54 6.64
N LEU A 200 -9.16 9.33 6.34
CA LEU A 200 -7.75 9.10 5.99
C LEU A 200 -7.33 9.77 4.68
N ASP A 201 -8.28 10.07 3.79
CA ASP A 201 -8.01 10.84 2.57
C ASP A 201 -7.49 12.25 2.85
N ASP A 202 -7.87 12.84 3.99
CA ASP A 202 -7.45 14.16 4.45
C ASP A 202 -6.27 14.09 5.46
N VAL A 203 -5.73 12.88 5.70
CA VAL A 203 -4.62 12.65 6.63
C VAL A 203 -3.32 12.43 5.88
N MET A 204 -2.26 13.10 6.35
CA MET A 204 -0.91 12.91 5.82
C MET A 204 -0.24 11.74 6.52
N LEU A 205 -0.15 10.60 5.83
CA LEU A 205 0.74 9.52 6.23
C LEU A 205 2.19 9.85 5.89
N SER A 206 3.12 9.31 6.68
CA SER A 206 4.56 9.33 6.42
C SER A 206 4.84 8.91 4.99
N TRP A 207 5.68 9.67 4.28
CA TRP A 207 5.95 9.45 2.88
C TRP A 207 6.70 8.14 2.66
N GLY A 208 6.29 7.38 1.66
CA GLY A 208 6.87 6.08 1.33
C GLY A 208 6.21 5.47 0.09
N HIS A 209 6.50 4.19 -0.13
CA HIS A 209 6.05 3.41 -1.28
C HIS A 209 4.53 3.36 -1.40
N ASP A 210 3.77 3.20 -0.31
CA ASP A 210 2.30 3.20 -0.29
C ASP A 210 1.70 4.44 -0.96
N GLU A 211 1.98 5.63 -0.39
CA GLU A 211 1.39 6.89 -0.82
C GLU A 211 1.87 7.27 -2.22
N TYR A 212 3.15 7.02 -2.52
CA TYR A 212 3.68 7.23 -3.87
C TYR A 212 2.93 6.37 -4.89
N LEU A 213 2.84 5.06 -4.65
CA LEU A 213 2.27 4.13 -5.60
C LEU A 213 0.77 4.36 -5.79
N TYR A 214 0.04 4.65 -4.71
CA TYR A 214 -1.36 5.07 -4.78
C TYR A 214 -1.52 6.28 -5.71
N ASN A 215 -0.67 7.30 -5.58
CA ASN A 215 -0.76 8.50 -6.43
C ASN A 215 -0.36 8.22 -7.89
N VAL A 216 0.52 7.24 -8.15
CA VAL A 216 0.82 6.77 -9.52
C VAL A 216 -0.39 6.07 -10.14
N PHE A 217 -1.06 5.19 -9.39
CA PHE A 217 -2.09 4.30 -9.94
C PHE A 217 -3.51 4.85 -9.95
N LYS A 218 -3.89 5.71 -8.99
CA LYS A 218 -5.29 6.16 -8.84
C LYS A 218 -5.88 6.81 -10.10
N ASP A 219 -5.03 7.42 -10.93
CA ASP A 219 -5.43 8.12 -12.16
C ASP A 219 -4.94 7.41 -13.45
N GLN A 220 -4.21 6.29 -13.33
CA GLN A 220 -3.56 5.60 -14.46
C GLN A 220 -3.85 4.08 -14.51
N SER A 221 -4.74 3.58 -13.67
CA SER A 221 -5.14 2.17 -13.60
C SER A 221 -6.66 2.01 -13.62
N TYR A 222 -7.11 0.78 -13.87
CA TYR A 222 -8.52 0.37 -13.77
C TYR A 222 -8.77 -0.44 -12.49
N LEU A 223 -7.95 -0.23 -11.46
CA LEU A 223 -8.08 -0.91 -10.17
C LEU A 223 -9.31 -0.38 -9.39
N PRO A 224 -10.05 -1.26 -8.69
CA PRO A 224 -11.16 -0.83 -7.84
C PRO A 224 -10.65 -0.10 -6.58
N ALA A 225 -11.56 0.58 -5.88
CA ALA A 225 -11.23 1.38 -4.70
C ALA A 225 -10.58 0.55 -3.58
N GLU A 226 -11.01 -0.70 -3.40
CA GLU A 226 -10.47 -1.65 -2.43
C GLU A 226 -9.01 -1.98 -2.74
N ALA A 227 -8.66 -2.21 -4.00
CA ALA A 227 -7.27 -2.47 -4.41
C ALA A 227 -6.38 -1.25 -4.15
N LEU A 228 -6.87 -0.05 -4.49
CA LEU A 228 -6.15 1.20 -4.23
C LEU A 228 -6.00 1.45 -2.71
N ALA A 229 -6.98 1.08 -1.90
CA ALA A 229 -6.90 1.16 -0.45
C ALA A 229 -5.90 0.16 0.14
N MET A 230 -5.88 -1.08 -0.35
CA MET A 230 -4.86 -2.09 0.01
C MET A 230 -3.47 -1.51 -0.26
N ILE A 231 -3.23 -0.98 -1.47
CA ILE A 231 -1.92 -0.40 -1.84
C ILE A 231 -1.56 0.81 -0.96
N ARG A 232 -2.50 1.72 -0.71
CA ARG A 232 -2.22 2.96 0.03
C ARG A 232 -1.99 2.77 1.53
N TYR A 233 -2.52 1.70 2.11
CA TYR A 233 -2.59 1.55 3.57
C TYR A 233 -2.03 0.23 4.09
N HIS A 234 -1.45 -0.64 3.25
CA HIS A 234 -0.92 -1.93 3.70
C HIS A 234 0.26 -1.83 4.67
N SER A 235 1.02 -0.72 4.65
CA SER A 235 2.06 -0.45 5.64
C SER A 235 1.53 0.28 6.89
N PHE A 236 0.26 0.66 6.94
CA PHE A 236 -0.30 1.46 8.05
C PHE A 236 -0.72 0.60 9.25
N TYR A 237 0.21 -0.23 9.73
CA TYR A 237 0.00 -1.19 10.83
C TYR A 237 -0.58 -0.58 12.12
N PRO A 238 -0.18 0.63 12.56
CA PRO A 238 -0.81 1.28 13.70
C PRO A 238 -2.34 1.36 13.56
N TRP A 239 -2.85 1.57 12.35
CA TRP A 239 -4.28 1.63 12.10
C TRP A 239 -4.90 0.24 11.87
N HIS A 240 -4.47 -0.50 10.85
CA HIS A 240 -5.20 -1.69 10.43
C HIS A 240 -5.03 -2.90 11.36
N ARG A 241 -3.91 -2.97 12.10
CA ARG A 241 -3.63 -4.02 13.07
C ARG A 241 -3.88 -3.56 14.51
N GLU A 242 -3.32 -2.42 14.89
CA GLU A 242 -3.30 -1.99 16.30
C GLU A 242 -4.50 -1.11 16.67
N GLY A 243 -5.29 -0.63 15.70
CA GLY A 243 -6.50 0.17 15.94
C GLY A 243 -6.23 1.58 16.47
N ALA A 244 -5.05 2.14 16.21
CA ALA A 244 -4.71 3.54 16.42
C ALA A 244 -5.48 4.47 15.47
N TYR A 245 -5.35 5.78 15.69
CA TYR A 245 -5.86 6.83 14.78
C TYR A 245 -7.36 6.87 14.49
N ARG A 246 -8.20 6.09 15.18
CA ARG A 246 -9.68 6.11 15.04
C ARG A 246 -10.35 7.48 15.27
N HIS A 247 -9.65 8.43 15.89
CA HIS A 247 -10.14 9.79 16.08
C HIS A 247 -10.01 10.66 14.81
N LEU A 248 -9.28 10.20 13.80
CA LEU A 248 -9.13 10.82 12.48
C LEU A 248 -9.96 10.09 11.42
N THR A 249 -10.33 8.83 11.63
CA THR A 249 -11.08 8.03 10.65
C THR A 249 -12.57 8.37 10.59
N ASN A 250 -13.21 8.03 9.47
CA ASN A 250 -14.65 8.17 9.24
C ASN A 250 -15.30 6.84 8.78
N GLU A 251 -16.58 6.87 8.39
CA GLU A 251 -17.33 5.67 7.97
C GLU A 251 -16.70 4.98 6.76
N LYS A 252 -16.25 5.75 5.76
CA LYS A 252 -15.55 5.22 4.57
C LYS A 252 -14.29 4.47 4.98
N ASP A 253 -13.53 4.98 5.94
CA ASP A 253 -12.31 4.32 6.42
C ASP A 253 -12.59 2.96 7.07
N GLU A 254 -13.70 2.83 7.81
CA GLU A 254 -14.09 1.55 8.40
C GLU A 254 -14.52 0.53 7.32
N GLU A 255 -15.05 0.98 6.18
CA GLU A 255 -15.34 0.10 5.04
C GLU A 255 -14.05 -0.41 4.38
N ILE A 256 -13.12 0.49 4.05
CA ILE A 256 -11.84 0.11 3.41
C ILE A 256 -10.90 -0.62 4.36
N LEU A 257 -11.06 -0.48 5.68
CA LEU A 257 -10.31 -1.25 6.67
C LEU A 257 -10.43 -2.76 6.45
N ASN A 258 -11.59 -3.22 6.00
CA ASN A 258 -11.80 -4.64 5.68
C ASN A 258 -10.95 -5.07 4.48
N ALA A 259 -10.81 -4.22 3.45
CA ALA A 259 -9.93 -4.47 2.31
C ALA A 259 -8.47 -4.60 2.74
N VAL A 260 -7.98 -3.67 3.54
CA VAL A 260 -6.59 -3.68 4.01
C VAL A 260 -6.31 -4.90 4.90
N LYS A 261 -7.24 -5.25 5.78
CA LYS A 261 -7.13 -6.47 6.61
C LYS A 261 -7.20 -7.76 5.81
N ALA A 262 -8.02 -7.83 4.77
CA ALA A 262 -8.09 -8.99 3.89
C ALA A 262 -6.78 -9.19 3.10
N PHE A 263 -6.10 -8.10 2.75
CA PHE A 263 -4.82 -8.15 2.04
C PHE A 263 -3.63 -8.52 2.93
N ASN A 264 -3.57 -7.98 4.15
CA ASN A 264 -2.39 -8.04 5.00
C ASN A 264 -1.82 -9.46 5.26
N PRO A 265 -2.62 -10.53 5.45
CA PRO A 265 -2.08 -11.88 5.56
C PRO A 265 -1.24 -12.29 4.36
N TYR A 266 -1.68 -11.95 3.14
CA TYR A 266 -1.00 -12.31 1.90
C TYR A 266 0.36 -11.62 1.77
N ASP A 267 0.43 -10.32 2.02
CA ASP A 267 1.71 -9.59 2.06
C ASP A 267 2.65 -10.18 3.14
N LEU A 268 2.14 -10.35 4.35
CA LEU A 268 2.99 -10.71 5.48
C LEU A 268 3.47 -12.17 5.44
N TYR A 269 2.54 -13.11 5.33
CA TYR A 269 2.85 -14.51 5.58
C TYR A 269 3.34 -15.26 4.34
N SER A 270 3.06 -14.77 3.12
CA SER A 270 3.51 -15.43 1.87
C SER A 270 5.04 -15.47 1.72
N LYS A 271 5.75 -14.60 2.46
CA LYS A 271 7.22 -14.55 2.50
C LYS A 271 7.89 -15.87 2.87
N SER A 272 7.17 -16.76 3.57
CA SER A 272 7.66 -18.10 3.92
C SER A 272 7.32 -19.19 2.90
N ASP A 273 6.67 -18.85 1.79
CA ASP A 273 6.24 -19.82 0.78
C ASP A 273 7.42 -20.34 -0.06
N GLU A 274 7.15 -21.39 -0.83
CA GLU A 274 8.07 -21.86 -1.86
C GLU A 274 8.35 -20.74 -2.88
N ARG A 275 9.55 -20.78 -3.46
CA ARG A 275 9.96 -19.78 -4.46
C ARG A 275 9.12 -19.94 -5.73
N CYS A 276 8.71 -18.80 -6.29
CA CYS A 276 7.97 -18.76 -7.55
C CYS A 276 8.92 -18.76 -8.76
N ASP A 277 8.55 -19.46 -9.83
CA ASP A 277 9.22 -19.34 -11.13
C ASP A 277 8.64 -18.14 -11.90
N ALA A 278 9.42 -17.06 -11.96
CA ALA A 278 8.99 -15.83 -12.61
C ALA A 278 8.83 -15.99 -14.13
N GLU A 279 9.60 -16.86 -14.79
CA GLU A 279 9.48 -17.08 -16.23
C GLU A 279 8.21 -17.84 -16.58
N GLU A 280 7.85 -18.84 -15.76
CA GLU A 280 6.61 -19.61 -15.92
C GLU A 280 5.37 -18.75 -15.65
N LEU A 281 5.41 -17.89 -14.63
CA LEU A 281 4.26 -17.08 -14.21
C LEU A 281 4.07 -15.81 -15.03
N ARG A 282 5.12 -15.31 -15.70
CA ARG A 282 5.10 -14.06 -16.48
C ARG A 282 3.93 -13.96 -17.46
N PRO A 283 3.64 -14.96 -18.34
CA PRO A 283 2.56 -14.82 -19.31
C PRO A 283 1.19 -14.62 -18.66
N TYR A 284 0.96 -15.23 -17.50
CA TYR A 284 -0.28 -15.06 -16.75
C TYR A 284 -0.40 -13.63 -16.21
N TYR A 285 0.63 -13.14 -15.52
CA TYR A 285 0.59 -11.82 -14.90
C TYR A 285 0.69 -10.66 -15.91
N GLU A 286 1.41 -10.80 -17.02
CA GLU A 286 1.35 -9.83 -18.12
C GLU A 286 -0.06 -9.73 -18.71
N SER A 287 -0.79 -10.84 -18.79
CA SER A 287 -2.19 -10.83 -19.25
C SER A 287 -3.12 -10.11 -18.28
N LEU A 288 -2.88 -10.22 -16.97
CA LEU A 288 -3.63 -9.50 -15.95
C LEU A 288 -3.26 -8.01 -15.94
N ILE A 289 -1.97 -7.67 -16.02
CA ILE A 289 -1.49 -6.28 -16.13
C ILE A 289 -2.21 -5.58 -17.29
N ALA A 290 -2.30 -6.23 -18.46
CA ALA A 290 -2.97 -5.68 -19.64
C ALA A 290 -4.48 -5.42 -19.43
N LYS A 291 -5.13 -6.05 -18.45
CA LYS A 291 -6.54 -5.78 -18.09
C LYS A 291 -6.68 -4.55 -17.20
N PHE A 292 -5.71 -4.29 -16.32
CA PHE A 292 -5.82 -3.27 -15.27
C PHE A 292 -4.97 -2.03 -15.50
N PHE A 293 -4.06 -2.04 -16.47
CA PHE A 293 -3.18 -0.92 -16.77
C PHE A 293 -3.08 -0.66 -18.28
N PRO A 294 -2.89 0.60 -18.72
CA PRO A 294 -2.43 0.88 -20.06
C PRO A 294 -1.00 0.34 -20.27
N PRO A 295 -0.55 0.14 -21.52
CA PRO A 295 0.77 -0.44 -21.79
C PRO A 295 1.95 0.31 -21.16
N LEU A 296 1.82 1.63 -20.99
CA LEU A 296 2.82 2.49 -20.36
C LEU A 296 2.11 3.47 -19.41
N ILE A 297 2.69 3.66 -18.22
CA ILE A 297 2.28 4.68 -17.25
C ILE A 297 3.45 5.58 -16.88
N ASP A 298 3.15 6.76 -16.36
CA ASP A 298 4.14 7.69 -15.83
C ASP A 298 4.36 7.37 -14.33
N TRP A 299 5.60 7.04 -13.97
CA TRP A 299 6.07 6.76 -12.61
C TRP A 299 6.70 8.02 -12.00
#